data_AF-A0A521LTA6-F1
#
_entry.id   AF-A0A521LTA6-F1
#
_cell.length_a   1.000
_cell.length_b   1.000
_cell.length_c   1.000
_cell.angle_alpha   90.00
_cell.angle_beta   90.00
_cell.angle_gamma   90.00
#
_symmetry.space_group_name_H-M   'P 1'
#
loop_
_entity.id
_entity.type
_entity.pdbx_description
1 polymer ?
#
loop_
_entity_poly.entity_id
_entity_poly.type
_entity_poly.pdbx_seq_one_letter_code
_entity_poly.pdbx_strand_id
1 'polypeptide(L)'
;MGRRHDRSARDSGPGPSANDNGPTLSSALPRDARAIVEPLPVATNQGSRVASGKWRVRFQPRWGPSADALTGWTGGGDPLETIELRFPDRQSAEGYCRRQGVPFTCREEPKGRRSSAPLPVANAPPVICCLPTGPHPLCCGQYRFAS
;
A
#
# COMPACT_ATOMS: atom_id res chain seq x y z
N MET A 1 52.32 -10.51 -55.94
CA MET A 1 51.00 -10.36 -55.29
C MET A 1 51.19 -10.39 -53.78
N GLY A 2 50.77 -9.35 -53.04
CA GLY A 2 50.88 -9.28 -51.57
C GLY A 2 49.78 -8.36 -51.03
N ARG A 3 49.02 -8.84 -50.04
CA ARG A 3 47.66 -8.39 -49.71
C ARG A 3 47.63 -7.00 -49.05
N ARG A 4 46.68 -6.16 -49.49
CA ARG A 4 46.29 -4.91 -48.81
C ARG A 4 45.62 -5.28 -47.48
N HIS A 5 46.16 -4.79 -46.36
CA HIS A 5 45.41 -4.71 -45.12
C HIS A 5 44.91 -3.27 -44.98
N ASP A 6 43.64 -3.06 -45.33
CA ASP A 6 42.90 -1.88 -44.87
C ASP A 6 42.75 -2.02 -43.36
N ARG A 7 43.33 -1.08 -42.62
CA ARG A 7 43.20 -0.99 -41.17
C ARG A 7 42.60 0.37 -40.84
N SER A 8 41.38 0.63 -41.33
CA SER A 8 40.53 1.67 -40.78
C SER A 8 40.12 1.28 -39.36
N ALA A 9 40.93 1.68 -38.39
CA ALA A 9 40.50 1.71 -37.01
C ALA A 9 39.34 2.71 -36.91
N ARG A 10 38.12 2.21 -36.70
CA ARG A 10 37.00 3.03 -36.28
C ARG A 10 37.35 3.58 -34.90
N ASP A 11 37.80 4.82 -34.87
CA ASP A 11 37.94 5.59 -33.64
C ASP A 11 36.56 5.65 -32.97
N SER A 12 36.36 4.79 -31.98
CA SER A 12 35.23 4.88 -31.05
C SER A 12 35.71 5.74 -29.89
N GLY A 13 35.91 7.02 -30.16
CA GLY A 13 36.07 8.01 -29.10
C GLY A 13 34.89 7.88 -28.12
N PRO A 14 35.12 8.06 -26.81
CA PRO A 14 34.03 8.04 -25.83
C PRO A 14 33.07 9.18 -26.20
N GLY A 15 31.86 8.82 -26.65
CA GLY A 15 30.79 9.78 -26.87
C GLY A 15 30.47 10.53 -25.57
N PRO A 16 29.87 11.73 -25.64
CA PRO A 16 29.51 12.49 -24.45
C PRO A 16 28.58 11.62 -23.59
N SER A 17 29.01 11.30 -22.38
CA SER A 17 28.22 10.51 -21.46
C SER A 17 26.94 11.28 -21.15
N ALA A 18 25.80 10.78 -21.67
CA ALA A 18 24.47 11.36 -21.53
C ALA A 18 23.90 11.26 -20.10
N ASN A 19 24.76 11.22 -19.08
CA ASN A 19 24.34 11.22 -17.69
C ASN A 19 24.47 12.62 -17.11
N ASP A 20 23.47 13.46 -17.42
CA ASP A 20 23.19 14.72 -16.72
C ASP A 20 22.75 14.52 -15.25
N ASN A 21 23.29 13.51 -14.56
CA ASN A 21 23.16 13.33 -13.11
C ASN A 21 24.15 14.27 -12.38
N GLY A 22 24.06 15.56 -12.68
CA GLY A 22 24.75 16.59 -11.91
C GLY A 22 24.16 16.71 -10.50
N PRO A 23 24.91 17.21 -9.50
CA PRO A 23 24.48 17.31 -8.10
C PRO A 23 23.49 18.47 -7.86
N THR A 24 22.67 18.80 -8.85
CA THR A 24 21.56 19.72 -8.65
C THR A 24 20.49 19.03 -7.82
N LEU A 25 19.87 19.78 -6.91
CA LEU A 25 18.66 19.47 -6.14
C LEU A 25 17.44 19.17 -7.04
N SER A 26 17.62 18.30 -8.03
CA SER A 26 16.68 17.95 -9.08
C SER A 26 16.15 16.57 -8.74
N SER A 27 15.36 16.52 -7.67
CA SER A 27 14.54 15.34 -7.48
C SER A 27 13.64 15.18 -8.70
N ALA A 28 13.64 13.99 -9.27
CA ALA A 28 12.84 13.63 -10.45
C ALA A 28 11.32 13.74 -10.20
N LEU A 29 10.92 14.10 -8.98
CA LEU A 29 9.56 14.23 -8.54
C LEU A 29 9.11 15.69 -8.68
N PRO A 30 7.85 15.92 -9.07
CA PRO A 30 7.30 17.27 -9.13
C PRO A 30 7.29 17.91 -7.74
N ARG A 31 7.44 19.23 -7.69
CA ARG A 31 7.64 19.99 -6.43
C ARG A 31 6.48 19.91 -5.44
N ASP A 32 5.29 19.66 -5.95
CA ASP A 32 4.04 19.53 -5.20
C ASP A 32 3.70 18.07 -4.87
N ALA A 33 4.57 17.11 -5.19
CA ALA A 33 4.44 15.75 -4.71
C ALA A 33 4.44 15.72 -3.17
N ARG A 34 3.55 14.93 -2.59
CA ARG A 34 3.52 14.65 -1.15
C ARG A 34 3.65 13.15 -0.93
N ALA A 35 4.57 12.74 -0.06
CA ALA A 35 4.80 11.35 0.26
C ALA A 35 4.09 10.94 1.55
N ILE A 36 3.69 9.68 1.65
CA ILE A 36 3.10 9.07 2.84
C ILE A 36 3.95 7.84 3.17
N VAL A 37 4.58 7.88 4.34
CA VAL A 37 5.40 6.79 4.87
C VAL A 37 4.53 5.99 5.83
N GLU A 38 4.27 4.73 5.54
CA GLU A 38 3.41 3.88 6.38
C GLU A 38 3.89 2.43 6.42
N PRO A 39 3.55 1.66 7.47
CA PRO A 39 3.77 0.22 7.47
C PRO A 39 3.11 -0.44 6.26
N LEU A 40 3.80 -1.42 5.67
CA LEU A 40 3.25 -2.22 4.59
C LEU A 40 2.15 -3.13 5.16
N PRO A 41 0.89 -3.01 4.70
CA PRO A 41 -0.15 -3.91 5.17
C PRO A 41 0.18 -5.34 4.75
N VAL A 42 0.17 -6.28 5.71
CA VAL A 42 0.13 -7.71 5.40
C VAL A 42 -1.20 -7.99 4.71
N ALA A 43 -1.14 -8.51 3.48
CA ALA A 43 -2.33 -8.98 2.80
C ALA A 43 -2.91 -10.17 3.59
N THR A 44 -4.21 -10.13 3.90
CA THR A 44 -4.93 -11.13 4.70
C THR A 44 -4.72 -12.57 4.21
N ASN A 45 -4.48 -12.77 2.91
CA ASN A 45 -4.32 -14.08 2.27
C ASN A 45 -2.85 -14.48 2.06
N GLN A 46 -1.89 -13.61 2.34
CA GLN A 46 -0.48 -13.91 2.23
C GLN A 46 0.04 -14.29 3.61
N GLY A 47 0.01 -15.59 3.93
CA GLY A 47 0.52 -16.17 5.19
C GLY A 47 2.04 -16.05 5.40
N SER A 48 2.70 -15.14 4.68
CA SER A 48 4.14 -14.97 4.78
C SER A 48 4.48 -13.92 5.83
N ARG A 49 5.05 -14.37 6.96
CA ARG A 49 5.69 -13.53 7.99
C ARG A 49 6.77 -12.58 7.45
N VAL A 50 7.15 -12.73 6.18
CA VAL A 50 8.17 -11.93 5.47
C VAL A 50 7.70 -10.51 5.15
N ALA A 51 6.39 -10.22 5.19
CA ALA A 51 5.87 -8.86 4.98
C ALA A 51 5.69 -8.08 6.30
N SER A 52 5.76 -8.75 7.46
CA SER A 52 5.63 -8.12 8.77
C SER A 52 6.80 -7.17 9.04
N GLY A 53 6.50 -5.93 9.44
CA GLY A 53 7.50 -4.92 9.80
C GLY A 53 8.15 -4.17 8.63
N LYS A 54 7.72 -4.41 7.39
CA LYS A 54 8.16 -3.63 6.22
C LYS A 54 7.46 -2.28 6.17
N TRP A 55 8.13 -1.30 5.57
CA TRP A 55 7.61 0.04 5.37
C TRP A 55 7.40 0.31 3.88
N ARG A 56 6.44 1.17 3.56
CA ARG A 56 6.25 1.68 2.21
C ARG A 56 6.16 3.18 2.18
N VAL A 57 6.61 3.74 1.05
CA VAL A 57 6.38 5.14 0.68
C VAL A 57 5.46 5.13 -0.53
N ARG A 58 4.31 5.80 -0.39
CA ARG A 58 3.37 6.07 -1.47
C ARG A 58 3.24 7.57 -1.66
N PHE A 59 2.84 8.01 -2.83
CA PHE A 59 2.60 9.43 -3.09
C PHE A 59 1.10 9.73 -3.07
N GLN A 60 0.74 10.91 -2.57
CA GLN A 60 -0.62 11.39 -2.61
C GLN A 60 -0.96 11.80 -4.05
N PRO A 61 -2.08 11.33 -4.62
CA PRO A 61 -2.48 11.71 -5.96
C PRO A 61 -2.75 13.22 -6.01
N ARG A 62 -2.16 13.88 -7.00
CA ARG A 62 -2.33 15.32 -7.24
C ARG A 62 -3.67 15.63 -7.91
N TRP A 63 -4.13 14.72 -8.76
CA TRP A 63 -5.41 14.79 -9.46
C TRP A 63 -5.94 13.37 -9.66
N GLY A 64 -7.26 13.22 -9.52
CA GLY A 64 -7.94 11.95 -9.70
C GLY A 64 -8.16 11.63 -11.18
N PRO A 65 -8.46 10.37 -11.50
CA PRO A 65 -8.74 9.98 -12.87
C PRO A 65 -10.03 10.65 -13.38
N SER A 66 -10.06 11.05 -14.65
CA SER A 66 -11.20 11.74 -15.26
C SER A 66 -11.94 10.83 -16.23
N ALA A 67 -13.27 10.87 -16.22
CA ALA A 67 -14.06 10.17 -17.22
C ALA A 67 -14.07 10.98 -18.53
N ASP A 68 -13.84 10.30 -19.65
CA ASP A 68 -14.01 10.89 -20.97
C ASP A 68 -15.50 11.14 -21.27
N ALA A 69 -15.84 12.35 -21.72
CA ALA A 69 -17.24 12.76 -21.90
C ALA A 69 -17.96 12.05 -23.05
N LEU A 70 -17.21 11.58 -24.07
CA LEU A 70 -17.78 10.94 -25.24
C LEU A 70 -17.96 9.44 -25.04
N THR A 71 -16.95 8.79 -24.49
CA THR A 71 -16.84 7.32 -24.43
C THR A 71 -17.12 6.75 -23.05
N GLY A 72 -17.12 7.58 -22.00
CA GLY A 72 -17.33 7.15 -20.62
C GLY A 72 -16.16 6.36 -20.01
N TRP A 73 -15.05 6.19 -20.74
CA TRP A 73 -13.87 5.51 -20.22
C TRP A 73 -13.09 6.42 -19.27
N THR A 74 -12.69 5.87 -18.13
CA THR A 74 -11.83 6.54 -17.16
C THR A 74 -10.42 6.61 -17.73
N GLY A 75 -9.96 7.82 -18.04
CA GLY A 75 -8.68 8.11 -18.65
C GLY A 75 -7.89 9.15 -17.85
N GLY A 76 -6.57 8.99 -17.83
CA GLY A 76 -5.70 9.84 -17.04
C GLY A 76 -5.79 9.54 -15.54
N GLY A 77 -4.75 9.96 -14.83
CA GLY A 77 -4.57 9.90 -13.39
C GLY A 77 -3.15 10.34 -13.06
N ASP A 78 -2.90 10.76 -11.83
CA ASP A 78 -1.55 11.12 -11.41
C ASP A 78 -0.63 9.87 -11.44
N PRO A 79 0.45 9.84 -12.24
CA PRO A 79 1.31 8.66 -12.36
C PRO A 79 1.96 8.27 -11.03
N LEU A 80 2.13 9.24 -10.11
CA LEU A 80 2.67 9.00 -8.78
C LEU A 80 1.77 8.10 -7.93
N GLU A 81 0.47 8.01 -8.22
CA GLU A 81 -0.47 7.13 -7.51
C GLU A 81 -0.11 5.65 -7.65
N THR A 82 0.46 5.27 -8.80
CA THR A 82 0.84 3.88 -9.08
C THR A 82 2.17 3.50 -8.43
N ILE A 83 3.00 4.49 -8.05
CA ILE A 83 4.37 4.24 -7.57
C ILE A 83 4.34 3.96 -6.06
N GLU A 84 4.65 2.71 -5.69
CA GLU A 84 4.89 2.28 -4.31
C GLU A 84 6.36 1.85 -4.13
N LEU A 85 7.05 2.45 -3.17
CA LEU A 85 8.43 2.07 -2.81
C LEU A 85 8.41 1.29 -1.50
N ARG A 86 9.12 0.18 -1.44
CA ARG A 86 9.19 -0.69 -0.25
C ARG A 86 10.56 -0.61 0.41
N PHE A 87 10.56 -0.49 1.73
CA PHE A 87 11.74 -0.35 2.55
C PHE A 87 11.70 -1.35 3.72
N PRO A 88 12.88 -1.76 4.23
CA PRO A 88 12.95 -2.58 5.43
C PRO A 88 12.52 -1.80 6.68
N ASP A 89 12.90 -0.52 6.79
CA ASP A 89 12.72 0.29 8.00
C ASP A 89 12.04 1.62 7.72
N ARG A 90 11.39 2.17 8.77
CA ARG A 90 10.82 3.52 8.78
C ARG A 90 11.86 4.57 8.44
N GLN A 91 13.02 4.51 9.08
CA GLN A 91 14.08 5.50 8.94
C GLN A 91 14.66 5.50 7.51
N SER A 92 14.74 4.33 6.87
CA SER A 92 15.16 4.20 5.48
C SER A 92 14.17 4.88 4.52
N ALA A 93 12.87 4.70 4.76
CA ALA A 93 11.80 5.36 4.01
C ALA A 93 11.81 6.89 4.20
N GLU A 94 11.93 7.37 5.43
CA GLU A 94 12.04 8.81 5.73
C GLU A 94 13.32 9.42 5.12
N GLY A 95 14.44 8.70 5.21
CA GLY A 95 15.72 9.11 4.64
C GLY A 95 15.63 9.27 3.12
N TYR A 96 14.91 8.40 2.43
CA TYR A 96 14.63 8.58 1.00
C TYR A 96 13.85 9.86 0.73
N CYS A 97 12.76 10.11 1.45
CA CYS A 97 11.94 11.32 1.27
C CYS A 97 12.75 12.60 1.51
N ARG A 98 13.61 12.61 2.54
CA ARG A 98 14.52 13.72 2.85
C ARG A 98 15.55 13.95 1.75
N ARG A 99 16.17 12.89 1.22
CA ARG A 99 17.11 12.99 0.09
C ARG A 99 16.43 13.52 -1.16
N GLN A 100 15.15 13.19 -1.36
CA GLN A 100 14.37 13.67 -2.49
C GLN A 100 13.70 15.05 -2.25
N GLY A 101 13.90 15.66 -1.09
CA GLY A 101 13.27 16.96 -0.77
C GLY A 101 11.74 16.96 -0.83
N VAL A 102 11.09 15.79 -0.72
CA VAL A 102 9.62 15.68 -0.83
C VAL A 102 8.99 15.81 0.56
N PRO A 103 7.98 16.69 0.75
CA PRO A 103 7.23 16.76 1.99
C PRO A 103 6.52 15.42 2.25
N PHE A 104 6.71 14.85 3.44
CA PHE A 104 6.16 13.54 3.78
C PHE A 104 5.41 13.52 5.11
N THR A 105 4.39 12.67 5.18
CA THR A 105 3.64 12.38 6.41
C THR A 105 3.89 10.93 6.83
N CYS A 106 4.26 10.71 8.09
CA CYS A 106 4.43 9.37 8.64
C CYS A 106 3.15 8.89 9.32
N ARG A 107 2.67 7.70 8.95
CA ARG A 107 1.62 6.98 9.66
C ARG A 107 2.28 5.97 10.60
N GLU A 108 1.88 5.98 11.86
CA GLU A 108 2.33 4.99 12.83
C GLU A 108 1.77 3.61 12.50
N GLU A 109 2.49 2.56 12.92
CA GLU A 109 1.99 1.19 12.93
C GLU A 109 0.61 1.18 13.58
N PRO A 110 -0.43 0.62 12.94
CA PRO A 110 -1.69 0.40 13.62
C PRO A 110 -1.39 -0.57 14.77
N LYS A 111 -1.14 -0.01 15.96
CA LYS A 111 -0.97 -0.71 17.22
C LYS A 111 -2.14 -1.67 17.28
N GLY A 112 -1.86 -2.96 17.06
CA GLY A 112 -2.83 -3.94 16.57
C GLY A 112 -4.16 -3.66 17.23
N ARG A 113 -5.19 -3.35 16.42
CA ARG A 113 -6.52 -3.11 16.98
C ARG A 113 -6.74 -4.28 17.92
N ARG A 114 -6.76 -3.99 19.24
CA ARG A 114 -7.29 -4.92 20.23
C ARG A 114 -8.56 -5.35 19.55
N SER A 115 -8.60 -6.62 19.15
CA SER A 115 -9.74 -7.24 18.48
C SER A 115 -10.93 -6.60 19.12
N SER A 116 -11.69 -5.79 18.36
CA SER A 116 -12.79 -5.02 18.94
C SER A 116 -13.51 -6.04 19.78
N ALA A 117 -13.43 -5.89 21.10
CA ALA A 117 -14.18 -6.76 21.97
C ALA A 117 -15.58 -6.67 21.38
N PRO A 118 -16.25 -7.82 21.13
CA PRO A 118 -17.60 -7.77 20.59
C PRO A 118 -18.32 -6.71 21.42
N LEU A 119 -18.88 -5.70 20.74
CA LEU A 119 -19.61 -4.64 21.42
C LEU A 119 -20.46 -5.36 22.46
N PRO A 120 -20.39 -5.01 23.75
CA PRO A 120 -21.30 -5.60 24.71
C PRO A 120 -22.67 -5.26 24.18
N VAL A 121 -23.31 -6.24 23.54
CA VAL A 121 -24.68 -6.13 23.11
C VAL A 121 -25.41 -6.13 24.44
N ALA A 122 -25.60 -4.93 24.99
CA ALA A 122 -26.25 -4.72 26.28
C ALA A 122 -27.72 -5.18 26.25
N ASN A 123 -28.18 -5.67 25.10
CA ASN A 123 -29.40 -6.43 24.89
C ASN A 123 -29.17 -7.61 23.93
N ALA A 124 -28.21 -8.51 24.22
CA ALA A 124 -28.38 -9.87 23.72
C ALA A 124 -29.67 -10.39 24.38
N PRO A 125 -30.66 -10.87 23.60
CA PRO A 125 -31.75 -11.61 24.22
C PRO A 125 -31.12 -12.75 25.03
N PRO A 126 -31.71 -13.13 26.18
CA PRO A 126 -31.18 -14.23 26.97
C PRO A 126 -30.96 -15.41 26.03
N VAL A 127 -29.85 -16.13 26.22
CA VAL A 127 -29.59 -17.37 25.49
C VAL A 127 -30.67 -18.36 25.93
N ILE A 128 -31.83 -18.28 25.26
CA ILE A 128 -32.89 -19.27 25.40
C ILE A 128 -32.29 -20.54 24.82
N CYS A 129 -32.32 -21.63 25.59
CA CYS A 129 -31.76 -22.94 25.27
C CYS A 129 -32.38 -23.61 24.02
N CYS A 130 -33.13 -22.88 23.20
CA CYS A 130 -34.14 -23.38 22.26
C CYS A 130 -33.99 -22.84 20.82
N LEU A 131 -32.78 -22.51 20.35
CA LEU A 131 -32.56 -22.14 18.93
C LEU A 131 -31.40 -22.95 18.34
N PRO A 132 -31.58 -23.67 17.21
CA PRO A 132 -32.63 -23.51 16.20
C PRO A 132 -33.83 -24.47 16.30
N THR A 133 -33.85 -25.39 17.27
CA THR A 133 -34.91 -26.41 17.38
C THR A 133 -35.74 -26.15 18.63
N GLY A 134 -37.07 -26.09 18.45
CA GLY A 134 -38.08 -25.74 19.45
C GLY A 134 -38.05 -26.54 20.77
N PRO A 135 -39.03 -26.29 21.67
CA PRO A 135 -38.96 -26.69 23.07
C PRO A 135 -38.72 -28.19 23.24
N HIS A 136 -37.51 -28.54 23.66
CA HIS A 136 -37.12 -29.93 23.91
C HIS A 136 -37.73 -30.38 25.26
N PRO A 137 -38.36 -31.57 25.33
CA PRO A 137 -39.16 -32.04 26.48
C PRO A 137 -38.39 -32.28 27.79
N LEU A 138 -37.15 -31.82 27.91
CA LEU A 138 -36.24 -32.13 29.03
C LEU A 138 -35.62 -30.90 29.72
N CYS A 139 -35.96 -29.65 29.34
CA CYS A 139 -35.28 -28.47 29.91
C CYS A 139 -36.18 -27.34 30.48
N CYS A 140 -37.51 -27.48 30.47
CA CYS A 140 -38.40 -26.56 31.21
C CYS A 140 -39.44 -27.35 32.01
N GLY A 141 -38.96 -28.06 33.04
CA GLY A 141 -39.79 -28.86 33.94
C GLY A 141 -40.59 -28.04 34.97
N GLN A 142 -41.33 -27.01 34.53
CA GLN A 142 -42.29 -26.29 35.39
C GLN A 142 -43.30 -25.46 34.56
N TYR A 143 -44.08 -26.13 33.71
CA TYR A 143 -45.32 -25.53 33.16
C TYR A 143 -46.45 -25.68 34.18
N ARG A 144 -46.66 -24.64 34.99
CA ARG A 144 -47.87 -24.48 35.81
C ARG A 144 -48.92 -23.76 34.95
N PHE A 145 -49.72 -24.50 34.19
CA PHE A 145 -50.89 -23.92 33.54
C PHE A 145 -51.98 -23.74 34.59
N ALA A 146 -52.43 -22.50 34.78
CA ALA A 146 -53.57 -22.19 35.63
C ALA A 146 -54.80 -21.95 34.72
N SER A 147 -55.84 -22.75 34.92
CA SER A 147 -57.26 -22.38 34.88
C SER A 147 -58.06 -23.49 35.56
#